data_AF-A0A9X9A391-F1
#
_entry.id   AF-A0A9X9A391-F1
#
_cell.length_a   1.000
_cell.length_b   1.000
_cell.length_c   1.000
_cell.angle_alpha   90.00
_cell.angle_beta   90.00
_cell.angle_gamma   90.00
#
_symmetry.space_group_name_H-M   'P 1'
#
loop_
_entity.id
_entity.type
_entity.pdbx_description
1 polymer ?
#
loop_
_entity_poly.entity_id
_entity_poly.type
_entity_poly.pdbx_seq_one_letter_code
_entity_poly.pdbx_strand_id
1 'polypeptide(L)'
;MNDVVQVPVTDVKGIGGETSELLHEMGIYTVSHLLEHFPYRYEDYAMKDLAEVKHDERVTVEGKIHSAPLLQYYGKKKSRLTVRVLVGRYLITAVCFNRPYYKQKLKLDETVTITGKWDQHRQTIAVSELHFGPVVRQQEVEPVYSVKGKLTVKQMRRFIAQALKEYGDSIVEVLPDGLLGRYKLLPRYEALRALHFPVGQEDLKQARRRFVYEEFFLFQLKMQTLRKMERENSKGTKKEIPSVELQEFIDALPFPLTGAQRRVVDEILKDMTS
;
A
#
# COMPACT_ATOMS: atom_id res chain seq x y z
N MET A 1 12.21 23.07 -10.71
CA MET A 1 11.05 22.80 -9.84
C MET A 1 9.85 22.77 -10.78
N ASN A 2 9.23 21.61 -10.98
CA ASN A 2 8.16 21.48 -11.99
C ASN A 2 6.88 22.15 -11.50
N ASP A 3 6.37 23.11 -12.28
CA ASP A 3 5.23 23.98 -11.95
C ASP A 3 3.89 23.24 -11.77
N VAL A 4 3.81 21.98 -12.20
CA VAL A 4 2.61 21.13 -12.11
C VAL A 4 2.22 20.81 -10.66
N VAL A 5 3.19 20.86 -9.73
CA VAL A 5 3.01 20.39 -8.34
C VAL A 5 2.08 21.30 -7.49
N GLN A 6 1.79 22.51 -7.97
CA GLN A 6 1.10 23.53 -7.16
C GLN A 6 -0.29 23.95 -7.67
N VAL A 7 -0.83 23.26 -8.69
CA VAL A 7 -2.21 23.56 -9.13
C VAL A 7 -3.18 23.29 -7.97
N PRO A 8 -4.03 24.26 -7.58
CA PRO A 8 -5.00 24.08 -6.51
C PRO A 8 -5.92 22.89 -6.77
N VAL A 9 -6.26 22.14 -5.72
CA VAL A 9 -7.17 20.99 -5.84
C VAL A 9 -8.57 21.40 -6.32
N THR A 10 -8.96 22.66 -6.10
CA THR A 10 -10.23 23.25 -6.57
C THR A 10 -10.38 23.27 -8.09
N ASP A 11 -9.27 23.20 -8.82
CA ASP A 11 -9.27 23.29 -10.29
C ASP A 11 -9.60 21.94 -10.93
N VAL A 12 -9.60 20.85 -10.15
CA VAL A 12 -10.04 19.54 -10.61
C VAL A 12 -11.57 19.55 -10.75
N LYS A 13 -12.05 19.22 -11.95
CA LYS A 13 -13.49 19.25 -12.21
C LYS A 13 -14.29 18.36 -11.24
N GLY A 14 -15.35 18.95 -10.70
CA GLY A 14 -16.27 18.26 -9.78
C GLY A 14 -15.91 18.42 -8.29
N ILE A 15 -14.80 19.09 -7.96
CA ILE A 15 -14.48 19.51 -6.59
C ILE A 15 -15.06 20.91 -6.39
N GLY A 16 -16.13 21.00 -5.60
CA GLY A 16 -16.75 22.27 -5.19
C GLY A 16 -16.21 22.77 -3.85
N GLY A 17 -16.70 23.93 -3.40
CA GLY A 17 -16.28 24.58 -2.14
C GLY A 17 -16.28 23.65 -0.92
N GLU A 18 -17.43 23.06 -0.56
CA GLU A 18 -17.55 22.15 0.59
C GLU A 18 -16.61 20.93 0.48
N THR A 19 -16.38 20.42 -0.74
CA THR A 19 -15.46 19.30 -0.95
C THR A 19 -14.00 19.73 -0.80
N SER A 20 -13.64 20.91 -1.29
CA SER A 20 -12.28 21.45 -1.17
C SER A 20 -11.89 21.69 0.29
N GLU A 21 -12.82 22.18 1.12
CA GLU A 21 -12.60 22.35 2.57
C GLU A 21 -12.30 21.01 3.24
N LEU A 22 -13.09 19.98 2.94
CA LEU A 22 -12.84 18.62 3.46
C LEU A 22 -11.48 18.05 3.00
N LEU A 23 -11.05 18.35 1.77
CA LEU A 23 -9.74 17.94 1.26
C LEU A 23 -8.61 18.71 1.95
N HIS A 24 -8.77 20.01 2.20
CA HIS A 24 -7.83 20.82 2.96
C HIS A 24 -7.68 20.33 4.41
N GLU A 25 -8.76 19.91 5.07
CA GLU A 25 -8.70 19.27 6.39
C GLU A 25 -7.90 17.95 6.39
N MET A 26 -7.75 17.33 5.23
CA MET A 26 -6.92 16.14 5.03
C MET A 26 -5.48 16.48 4.61
N GLY A 27 -5.12 17.76 4.49
CA GLY A 27 -3.82 18.22 4.00
C GLY A 27 -3.70 18.21 2.48
N ILE A 28 -4.80 18.03 1.75
CA ILE A 28 -4.81 17.91 0.28
C ILE A 28 -5.15 19.26 -0.32
N TYR A 29 -4.11 20.07 -0.59
CA TYR A 29 -4.26 21.42 -1.16
C TYR A 29 -4.08 21.50 -2.67
N THR A 30 -3.34 20.57 -3.27
CA THR A 30 -2.94 20.63 -4.67
C THR A 30 -3.31 19.34 -5.40
N VAL A 31 -3.30 19.38 -6.73
CA VAL A 31 -3.47 18.20 -7.58
C VAL A 31 -2.43 17.12 -7.24
N SER A 32 -1.17 17.52 -6.98
CA SER A 32 -0.11 16.58 -6.56
C SER A 32 -0.46 15.90 -5.25
N HIS A 33 -0.92 16.65 -4.24
CA HIS A 33 -1.36 16.06 -2.96
C HIS A 33 -2.52 15.08 -3.15
N LEU A 34 -3.45 15.36 -4.08
CA LEU A 34 -4.58 14.47 -4.36
C LEU A 34 -4.11 13.17 -5.03
N LEU A 35 -3.21 13.26 -6.00
CA LEU A 35 -2.63 12.11 -6.70
C LEU A 35 -1.64 11.31 -5.82
N GLU A 36 -1.07 11.91 -4.80
CA GLU A 36 -0.17 11.25 -3.83
C GLU A 36 -0.91 10.80 -2.56
N HIS A 37 -2.23 11.01 -2.48
CA HIS A 37 -3.07 10.48 -1.41
C HIS A 37 -3.35 8.99 -1.62
N PHE A 38 -2.34 8.16 -1.34
CA PHE A 38 -2.38 6.74 -1.63
C PHE A 38 -3.41 5.95 -0.80
N PRO A 39 -4.00 4.88 -1.36
CA PRO A 39 -4.82 3.95 -0.59
C PRO A 39 -4.01 3.30 0.54
N TYR A 40 -4.59 3.20 1.74
CA TYR A 40 -3.92 2.55 2.88
C TYR A 40 -4.12 1.03 2.89
N ARG A 41 -5.13 0.52 2.18
CA ARG A 41 -5.34 -0.91 1.94
C ARG A 41 -6.07 -1.15 0.63
N TYR A 42 -6.05 -2.39 0.18
CA TYR A 42 -6.73 -2.87 -1.02
C TYR A 42 -7.59 -4.06 -0.64
N GLU A 43 -8.85 -4.05 -1.07
CA GLU A 43 -9.78 -5.16 -0.89
C GLU A 43 -9.79 -6.00 -2.16
N ASP A 44 -9.58 -7.31 -2.00
CA ASP A 44 -9.60 -8.28 -3.08
C ASP A 44 -10.98 -8.94 -3.17
N TYR A 45 -11.65 -8.66 -4.28
CA TYR A 45 -12.94 -9.19 -4.69
C TYR A 45 -12.84 -10.13 -5.90
N ALA A 46 -11.62 -10.54 -6.29
CA ALA A 46 -11.45 -11.56 -7.31
C ALA A 46 -12.21 -12.84 -6.91
N MET A 47 -12.89 -13.43 -7.88
CA MET A 47 -13.57 -14.71 -7.68
C MET A 47 -12.51 -15.80 -7.56
N LYS A 48 -12.50 -16.52 -6.44
CA LYS A 48 -11.50 -17.55 -6.16
C LYS A 48 -12.15 -18.92 -6.01
N ASP A 49 -11.46 -19.97 -6.47
CA ASP A 49 -11.84 -21.34 -6.14
C ASP A 49 -11.45 -21.65 -4.69
N LEU A 50 -12.42 -22.14 -3.91
CA LEU A 50 -12.21 -22.56 -2.52
C LEU A 50 -11.13 -23.65 -2.37
N ALA A 51 -10.80 -24.37 -3.44
CA ALA A 51 -9.70 -25.34 -3.47
C ALA A 51 -8.31 -24.69 -3.31
N GLU A 52 -8.15 -23.45 -3.78
CA GLU A 52 -6.86 -22.75 -3.86
C GLU A 52 -6.66 -21.73 -2.72
N VAL A 53 -7.74 -21.40 -2.01
CA VAL A 53 -7.78 -20.38 -0.97
C VAL A 53 -7.25 -20.95 0.35
N LYS A 54 -6.31 -20.23 0.97
CA LYS A 54 -5.73 -20.65 2.25
C LYS A 54 -6.67 -20.35 3.41
N HIS A 55 -6.53 -21.11 4.50
CA HIS A 55 -7.21 -20.79 5.75
C HIS A 55 -6.91 -19.35 6.18
N ASP A 56 -7.92 -18.67 6.73
CA ASP A 56 -7.88 -17.30 7.24
C ASP A 56 -7.79 -16.19 6.17
N GLU A 57 -7.80 -16.56 4.88
CA GLU A 57 -7.80 -15.62 3.76
C GLU A 57 -9.19 -15.03 3.51
N ARG A 58 -9.24 -13.79 3.01
CA ARG A 58 -10.49 -13.19 2.50
C ARG A 58 -10.78 -13.73 1.10
N VAL A 59 -11.99 -14.25 0.91
CA VAL A 59 -12.45 -14.86 -0.34
C VAL A 59 -13.76 -14.24 -0.80
N THR A 60 -13.93 -14.12 -2.12
CA THR A 60 -15.22 -13.82 -2.75
C THR A 60 -15.65 -15.03 -3.58
N VAL A 61 -16.87 -15.51 -3.34
CA VAL A 61 -17.44 -16.68 -4.00
C VAL A 61 -18.89 -16.44 -4.38
N GLU A 62 -19.31 -17.09 -5.46
CA GLU A 62 -20.72 -17.13 -5.88
C GLU A 62 -21.26 -18.54 -5.66
N GLY A 63 -22.47 -18.63 -5.13
CA GLY A 63 -23.12 -19.91 -4.91
C GLY A 63 -24.62 -19.79 -4.72
N LYS A 64 -25.27 -20.96 -4.69
CA LYS A 64 -26.72 -21.06 -4.49
C LYS A 64 -27.06 -21.41 -3.05
N ILE A 65 -28.08 -20.77 -2.50
CA ILE A 65 -28.57 -21.06 -1.16
C ILE A 65 -29.18 -22.46 -1.15
N HIS A 66 -28.65 -23.34 -0.30
CA HIS A 66 -29.04 -24.75 -0.24
C HIS A 66 -29.80 -25.12 1.04
N SER A 67 -29.92 -24.21 2.00
CA SER A 67 -30.71 -24.42 3.21
C SER A 67 -31.50 -23.19 3.61
N ALA A 68 -32.57 -23.39 4.39
CA ALA A 68 -33.21 -22.29 5.08
C ALA A 68 -32.21 -21.60 6.05
N PRO A 69 -32.26 -20.26 6.18
CA PRO A 69 -31.36 -19.53 7.06
C PRO A 69 -31.76 -19.70 8.54
N LEU A 70 -30.80 -20.09 9.38
CA LEU A 70 -31.00 -20.31 10.81
C LEU A 70 -30.47 -19.11 11.59
N LEU A 71 -31.36 -18.43 12.33
CA LEU A 71 -31.04 -17.24 13.12
C LEU A 71 -31.02 -17.57 14.61
N GLN A 72 -29.87 -17.35 15.24
CA GLN A 72 -29.68 -17.51 16.68
C GLN A 72 -29.30 -16.17 17.31
N TYR A 73 -29.83 -15.90 18.49
CA TYR A 73 -29.46 -14.74 19.30
C TYR A 73 -28.63 -15.21 20.50
N TYR A 74 -27.58 -14.47 20.84
CA TYR A 74 -26.75 -14.77 22.01
C TYR A 74 -26.43 -13.48 22.76
N GLY A 75 -27.00 -13.32 23.96
CA GLY A 75 -26.91 -12.09 24.72
C GLY A 75 -27.67 -10.90 24.09
N LYS A 76 -27.58 -9.73 24.71
CA LYS A 76 -28.28 -8.52 24.24
C LYS A 76 -27.65 -8.01 22.94
N LYS A 77 -28.48 -7.91 21.88
CA LYS A 77 -28.14 -7.35 20.55
C LYS A 77 -27.13 -8.13 19.68
N LYS A 78 -26.65 -9.31 20.07
CA LYS A 78 -25.82 -10.14 19.18
C LYS A 78 -26.65 -11.24 18.53
N SER A 79 -26.45 -11.41 17.22
CA SER A 79 -27.12 -12.46 16.45
C SER A 79 -26.14 -13.15 15.51
N ARG A 80 -26.39 -14.43 15.24
CA ARG A 80 -25.66 -15.25 14.28
C ARG A 80 -26.68 -15.87 13.34
N LEU A 81 -26.61 -15.48 12.08
CA LEU A 81 -27.40 -16.07 11.00
C LEU A 81 -26.49 -17.02 10.21
N THR A 82 -26.90 -18.27 10.07
CA THR A 82 -26.15 -19.28 9.31
C THR A 82 -26.99 -19.83 8.17
N VAL A 83 -26.40 -19.95 6.99
CA VAL A 83 -27.04 -20.53 5.80
C VAL A 83 -26.05 -21.40 5.05
N ARG A 84 -26.49 -22.56 4.55
CA ARG A 84 -25.65 -23.41 3.69
C ARG A 84 -25.73 -22.93 2.26
N VAL A 85 -24.57 -22.81 1.61
CA VAL A 85 -24.43 -22.30 0.26
C VAL A 85 -23.58 -23.28 -0.55
N LEU A 86 -24.09 -23.68 -1.71
CA LEU A 86 -23.39 -24.52 -2.65
C LEU A 86 -22.57 -23.63 -3.60
N VAL A 87 -21.25 -23.65 -3.45
CA VAL A 87 -20.27 -22.89 -4.25
C VAL A 87 -19.52 -23.89 -5.12
N GLY A 88 -19.84 -23.92 -6.42
CA GLY A 88 -19.34 -24.96 -7.32
C GLY A 88 -19.73 -26.35 -6.80
N ARG A 89 -18.74 -27.11 -6.32
CA ARG A 89 -18.90 -28.45 -5.71
C ARG A 89 -18.86 -28.46 -4.18
N TYR A 90 -18.61 -27.32 -3.54
CA TYR A 90 -18.42 -27.22 -2.10
C TYR A 90 -19.68 -26.72 -1.41
N LEU A 91 -20.20 -27.51 -0.46
CA LEU A 91 -21.32 -27.10 0.38
C LEU A 91 -20.80 -26.48 1.68
N ILE A 92 -20.70 -25.14 1.68
CA ILE A 92 -20.13 -24.36 2.78
C ILE A 92 -21.21 -23.74 3.66
N THR A 93 -20.83 -23.26 4.84
CA THR A 93 -21.71 -22.48 5.72
C THR A 93 -21.32 -21.00 5.72
N ALA A 94 -22.22 -20.14 5.27
CA ALA A 94 -22.07 -18.69 5.38
C ALA A 94 -22.60 -18.22 6.73
N VAL A 95 -21.76 -17.53 7.51
CA VAL A 95 -22.07 -17.04 8.85
C VAL A 95 -22.12 -15.51 8.85
N CYS A 96 -23.32 -14.95 9.00
CA CYS A 96 -23.55 -13.50 9.10
C CYS A 96 -23.75 -13.11 10.57
N PHE A 97 -22.79 -12.38 11.14
CA PHE A 97 -22.91 -11.85 12.50
C PHE A 97 -23.65 -10.51 12.51
N ASN A 98 -24.57 -10.34 13.45
CA ASN A 98 -25.33 -9.10 13.69
C ASN A 98 -26.13 -8.59 12.47
N ARG A 99 -26.53 -9.50 11.57
CA ARG A 99 -27.32 -9.18 10.36
C ARG A 99 -28.61 -10.02 10.28
N PRO A 100 -29.53 -9.89 11.24
CA PRO A 100 -30.76 -10.70 11.28
C PRO A 100 -31.68 -10.40 10.08
N TYR A 101 -31.60 -9.20 9.50
CA TYR A 101 -32.42 -8.76 8.37
C TYR A 101 -32.21 -9.58 7.09
N TYR A 102 -31.09 -10.29 6.94
CA TYR A 102 -30.88 -11.19 5.81
C TYR A 102 -31.78 -12.43 5.85
N LYS A 103 -32.32 -12.81 7.02
CA LYS A 103 -33.17 -14.00 7.16
C LYS A 103 -34.36 -14.00 6.20
N GLN A 104 -34.98 -12.84 5.98
CA GLN A 104 -36.15 -12.72 5.09
C GLN A 104 -35.76 -12.64 3.60
N LYS A 105 -34.49 -12.31 3.31
CA LYS A 105 -34.00 -12.10 1.94
C LYS A 105 -33.31 -13.35 1.38
N LEU A 106 -32.77 -14.22 2.22
CA LEU A 106 -32.11 -15.46 1.80
C LEU A 106 -33.17 -16.54 1.56
N LYS A 107 -33.48 -16.81 0.29
CA LYS A 107 -34.40 -17.88 -0.10
C LYS A 107 -33.66 -19.06 -0.71
N LEU A 108 -34.27 -20.23 -0.66
CA LEU A 108 -33.73 -21.45 -1.26
C LEU A 108 -33.50 -21.25 -2.77
N ASP A 109 -32.44 -21.85 -3.30
CA ASP A 109 -32.03 -21.83 -4.71
C ASP A 109 -31.69 -20.46 -5.32
N GLU A 110 -31.76 -19.37 -4.55
CA GLU A 110 -31.29 -18.06 -5.00
C GLU A 110 -29.75 -18.02 -5.04
N THR A 111 -29.22 -17.35 -6.07
CA THR A 111 -27.78 -17.12 -6.23
C THR A 111 -27.34 -15.94 -5.37
N VAL A 112 -26.22 -16.07 -4.68
CA VAL A 112 -25.63 -15.03 -3.84
C VAL A 112 -24.14 -14.94 -4.07
N THR A 113 -23.61 -13.72 -4.01
CA THR A 113 -22.16 -13.46 -3.97
C THR A 113 -21.77 -13.11 -2.54
N ILE A 114 -20.83 -13.87 -1.98
CA ILE A 114 -20.42 -13.79 -0.58
C ILE A 114 -18.94 -13.44 -0.52
N THR A 115 -18.62 -12.39 0.21
CA THR A 115 -17.24 -12.02 0.53
C THR A 115 -17.00 -12.09 2.02
N GLY A 116 -15.93 -12.73 2.45
CA GLY A 116 -15.62 -12.88 3.86
C GLY A 116 -14.36 -13.69 4.15
N LYS A 117 -14.11 -13.94 5.43
CA LYS A 117 -12.95 -14.71 5.88
C LYS A 117 -13.23 -16.21 5.75
N TRP A 118 -12.36 -16.94 5.08
CA TRP A 118 -12.48 -18.38 4.88
C TRP A 118 -11.89 -19.18 6.04
N ASP A 119 -12.70 -20.04 6.64
CA ASP A 119 -12.26 -21.06 7.59
C ASP A 119 -12.33 -22.43 6.90
N GLN A 120 -11.18 -22.86 6.37
CA GLN A 120 -11.03 -24.15 5.69
C GLN A 120 -11.38 -25.36 6.59
N HIS A 121 -11.11 -25.30 7.89
CA HIS A 121 -11.33 -26.42 8.80
C HIS A 121 -12.82 -26.63 9.08
N ARG A 122 -13.58 -25.54 9.20
CA ARG A 122 -15.02 -25.58 9.47
C ARG A 122 -15.87 -25.50 8.20
N GLN A 123 -15.24 -25.31 7.03
CA GLN A 123 -15.90 -25.05 5.75
C GLN A 123 -16.90 -23.89 5.87
N THR A 124 -16.47 -22.81 6.55
CA THR A 124 -17.33 -21.65 6.82
C THR A 124 -16.72 -20.37 6.30
N ILE A 125 -17.57 -19.47 5.80
CA ILE A 125 -17.19 -18.08 5.51
C ILE A 125 -17.81 -17.18 6.58
N ALA A 126 -16.96 -16.45 7.30
CA ALA A 126 -17.41 -15.34 8.13
C ALA A 126 -17.71 -14.13 7.23
N VAL A 127 -19.01 -13.93 6.95
CA VAL A 127 -19.49 -13.02 5.92
C VAL A 127 -19.25 -11.56 6.32
N SER A 128 -18.47 -10.87 5.51
CA SER A 128 -18.25 -9.42 5.60
C SER A 128 -19.18 -8.67 4.66
N GLU A 129 -19.41 -9.18 3.45
CA GLU A 129 -20.33 -8.62 2.46
C GLU A 129 -21.16 -9.74 1.82
N LEU A 130 -22.43 -9.45 1.55
CA LEU A 130 -23.35 -10.37 0.89
C LEU A 130 -24.19 -9.60 -0.11
N HIS A 131 -24.15 -10.05 -1.35
CA HIS A 131 -24.95 -9.54 -2.45
C HIS A 131 -25.92 -10.62 -2.93
N PHE A 132 -27.12 -10.19 -3.28
CA PHE A 132 -28.14 -11.05 -3.87
C PHE A 132 -27.95 -11.03 -5.39
N GLY A 133 -27.75 -12.21 -5.98
CA GLY A 133 -27.39 -12.38 -7.38
C GLY A 133 -25.88 -12.40 -7.66
N PRO A 134 -25.51 -12.67 -8.92
CA PRO A 134 -24.13 -12.58 -9.38
C PRO A 134 -23.68 -11.12 -9.41
N VAL A 135 -22.47 -10.84 -8.94
CA VAL A 135 -21.88 -9.50 -8.99
C VAL A 135 -20.79 -9.48 -10.04
N VAL A 136 -21.03 -8.79 -11.15
CA VAL A 136 -19.98 -8.44 -12.10
C VAL A 136 -19.31 -7.16 -11.60
N ARG A 137 -18.18 -7.29 -10.89
CA ARG A 137 -17.37 -6.12 -10.54
C ARG A 137 -16.47 -5.76 -11.72
N GLN A 138 -16.40 -4.47 -12.04
CA GLN A 138 -15.48 -3.95 -13.06
C GLN A 138 -14.01 -3.98 -12.60
N GLN A 139 -13.78 -4.03 -11.29
CA GLN A 139 -12.45 -4.11 -10.70
C GLN A 139 -12.45 -5.14 -9.58
N GLU A 140 -11.53 -6.08 -9.67
CA GLU A 140 -11.34 -7.13 -8.67
C GLU A 140 -10.61 -6.61 -7.44
N VAL A 141 -9.72 -5.63 -7.61
CA VAL A 141 -8.97 -5.02 -6.51
C VAL A 141 -9.46 -3.60 -6.29
N GLU A 142 -10.06 -3.34 -5.13
CA GLU A 142 -10.60 -2.02 -4.78
C GLU A 142 -9.72 -1.29 -3.76
N PRO A 143 -9.21 -0.10 -4.08
CA PRO A 143 -8.46 0.72 -3.14
C PRO A 143 -9.37 1.34 -2.07
N VAL A 144 -8.87 1.38 -0.84
CA VAL A 144 -9.52 2.02 0.30
C VAL A 144 -8.69 3.21 0.79
N TYR A 145 -9.35 4.35 0.91
CA TYR A 145 -8.74 5.62 1.28
C TYR A 145 -9.17 6.07 2.66
N SER A 146 -8.28 6.76 3.36
CA SER A 146 -8.65 7.57 4.51
C SER A 146 -9.46 8.76 4.01
N VAL A 147 -10.68 8.94 4.52
CA VAL A 147 -11.60 10.03 4.17
C VAL A 147 -12.18 10.67 5.43
N LYS A 148 -12.56 11.94 5.37
CA LYS A 148 -13.12 12.71 6.49
C LYS A 148 -14.53 13.23 6.20
N GLY A 149 -15.31 13.43 7.26
CA GLY A 149 -16.63 14.05 7.20
C GLY A 149 -17.58 13.30 6.27
N LYS A 150 -18.19 14.03 5.34
CA LYS A 150 -19.14 13.48 4.35
C LYS A 150 -18.46 12.92 3.09
N LEU A 151 -17.14 13.01 2.99
CA LEU A 151 -16.42 12.54 1.81
C LEU A 151 -16.43 11.01 1.75
N THR A 152 -16.95 10.46 0.66
CA THR A 152 -16.96 9.02 0.43
C THR A 152 -15.74 8.55 -0.35
N VAL A 153 -15.35 7.29 -0.15
CA VAL A 153 -14.29 6.64 -0.97
C VAL A 153 -14.62 6.71 -2.47
N LYS A 154 -15.90 6.59 -2.84
CA LYS A 154 -16.36 6.71 -4.23
C LYS A 154 -16.09 8.11 -4.80
N GLN A 155 -16.35 9.15 -4.02
CA GLN A 155 -16.03 10.53 -4.43
C GLN A 155 -14.53 10.74 -4.56
N MET A 156 -13.74 10.29 -3.58
CA MET A 156 -12.27 10.37 -3.62
C MET A 156 -11.72 9.73 -4.90
N ARG A 157 -12.14 8.49 -5.20
CA ARG A 157 -11.74 7.77 -6.43
C ARG A 157 -12.12 8.52 -7.69
N ARG A 158 -13.31 9.12 -7.73
CA ARG A 158 -13.75 9.93 -8.88
C ARG A 158 -12.86 11.16 -9.08
N PHE A 159 -12.49 11.84 -8.00
CA PHE A 159 -11.61 13.01 -8.08
C PHE A 159 -10.21 12.65 -8.53
N ILE A 160 -9.65 11.56 -8.02
CA ILE A 160 -8.34 11.07 -8.46
C ILE A 160 -8.39 10.66 -9.93
N ALA A 161 -9.44 9.97 -10.38
CA ALA A 161 -9.62 9.63 -11.79
C ALA A 161 -9.67 10.88 -12.68
N GLN A 162 -10.38 11.93 -12.23
CA GLN A 162 -10.47 13.19 -12.95
C GLN A 162 -9.11 13.90 -12.98
N ALA A 163 -8.38 13.93 -11.87
CA ALA A 163 -7.05 14.52 -11.78
C ALA A 163 -6.05 13.80 -12.70
N LEU A 164 -6.04 12.47 -12.73
CA LEU A 164 -5.21 11.70 -13.67
C LEU A 164 -5.56 11.97 -15.13
N LYS A 165 -6.84 12.24 -15.43
CA LYS A 165 -7.30 12.56 -16.79
C LYS A 165 -6.89 13.98 -17.21
N GLU A 166 -6.95 14.94 -16.30
CA GLU A 166 -6.68 16.36 -16.61
C GLU A 166 -5.21 16.72 -16.53
N TYR A 167 -4.48 16.12 -15.59
CA TYR A 167 -3.10 16.48 -15.26
C TYR A 167 -2.12 15.31 -15.40
N GLY A 168 -2.57 14.18 -15.95
CA GLY A 168 -1.77 12.96 -16.10
C GLY A 168 -0.49 13.16 -16.89
N ASP A 169 -0.59 13.84 -18.04
CA ASP A 169 0.54 14.11 -18.94
C ASP A 169 1.60 15.04 -18.33
N SER A 170 1.20 15.76 -17.28
CA SER A 170 2.05 16.69 -16.56
C SER A 170 2.85 16.01 -15.43
N ILE A 171 2.62 14.70 -15.19
CA ILE A 171 3.38 13.92 -14.21
C ILE A 171 4.78 13.68 -14.76
N VAL A 172 5.78 14.27 -14.11
CA VAL A 172 7.17 14.15 -14.52
C VAL A 172 7.87 13.00 -13.79
N GLU A 173 8.68 12.25 -14.53
CA GLU A 173 9.53 11.21 -13.96
C GLU A 173 10.65 11.81 -13.10
N VAL A 174 10.87 11.21 -11.94
CA VAL A 174 11.86 11.66 -10.94
C VAL A 174 13.09 10.75 -10.92
N LEU A 175 12.92 9.48 -11.28
CA LEU A 175 14.02 8.53 -11.35
C LEU A 175 14.70 8.60 -12.73
N PRO A 176 16.04 8.63 -12.79
CA PRO A 176 16.75 8.53 -14.07
C PRO A 176 16.40 7.27 -14.84
N ASP A 177 16.32 7.36 -16.18
CA ASP A 177 15.98 6.24 -17.08
C ASP A 177 16.86 5.00 -16.87
N GLY A 178 18.14 5.20 -16.56
CA GLY A 178 19.07 4.12 -16.25
C GLY A 178 18.66 3.29 -15.03
N LEU A 179 18.04 3.92 -14.01
CA LEU A 179 17.52 3.21 -12.84
C LEU A 179 16.20 2.50 -13.18
N LEU A 180 15.32 3.14 -13.96
CA LEU A 180 14.07 2.52 -14.41
C LEU A 180 14.35 1.21 -15.16
N GLY A 181 15.25 1.25 -16.15
CA GLY A 181 15.63 0.07 -16.93
C GLY A 181 16.32 -1.00 -16.09
N ARG A 182 17.32 -0.63 -15.30
CA ARG A 182 18.11 -1.57 -14.48
C ARG A 182 17.26 -2.31 -13.46
N TYR A 183 16.33 -1.62 -12.81
CA TYR A 183 15.49 -2.19 -11.76
C TYR A 183 14.12 -2.64 -12.26
N LYS A 184 13.82 -2.47 -13.56
CA LYS A 184 12.52 -2.77 -14.17
C LYS A 184 11.38 -2.11 -13.38
N LEU A 185 11.50 -0.81 -13.15
CA LEU A 185 10.50 -0.02 -12.44
C LEU A 185 9.52 0.58 -13.45
N LEU A 186 8.25 0.66 -13.05
CA LEU A 186 7.23 1.32 -13.85
C LEU A 186 7.50 2.84 -13.95
N PRO A 187 7.20 3.48 -15.09
CA PRO A 187 7.12 4.93 -15.17
C PRO A 187 6.19 5.51 -14.09
N ARG A 188 6.51 6.70 -13.56
CA ARG A 188 5.77 7.33 -12.45
C ARG A 188 4.26 7.40 -12.71
N TYR A 189 3.85 7.84 -13.89
CA TYR A 189 2.44 7.93 -14.27
C TYR A 189 1.73 6.57 -14.18
N GLU A 190 2.32 5.53 -14.77
CA GLU A 190 1.75 4.18 -14.78
C GLU A 190 1.64 3.63 -13.36
N ALA A 191 2.67 3.84 -12.53
CA ALA A 191 2.66 3.42 -11.14
C ALA A 191 1.58 4.15 -10.31
N LEU A 192 1.39 5.47 -10.51
CA LEU A 192 0.29 6.20 -9.84
C LEU A 192 -1.06 5.64 -10.24
N ARG A 193 -1.26 5.43 -11.54
CA ARG A 193 -2.49 4.85 -12.07
C ARG A 193 -2.75 3.47 -11.48
N ALA A 194 -1.73 2.61 -11.40
CA ALA A 194 -1.83 1.26 -10.86
C ALA A 194 -2.08 1.22 -9.34
N LEU A 195 -1.55 2.18 -8.56
CA LEU A 195 -1.91 2.32 -7.14
C LEU A 195 -3.39 2.72 -6.97
N HIS A 196 -3.92 3.62 -7.80
CA HIS A 196 -5.29 4.09 -7.64
C HIS A 196 -6.35 3.25 -8.36
N PHE A 197 -5.97 2.54 -9.41
CA PHE A 197 -6.85 1.76 -10.27
C PHE A 197 -6.14 0.48 -10.73
N PRO A 198 -5.78 -0.41 -9.79
CA PRO A 198 -5.08 -1.65 -10.13
C PRO A 198 -5.96 -2.53 -11.01
N VAL A 199 -5.37 -3.05 -12.08
CA VAL A 199 -6.03 -4.08 -12.91
C VAL A 199 -5.96 -5.45 -12.23
N GLY A 200 -4.93 -5.67 -11.40
CA GLY A 200 -4.74 -6.89 -10.63
C GLY A 200 -3.62 -6.76 -9.60
N GLN A 201 -3.36 -7.86 -8.88
CA GLN A 201 -2.40 -7.87 -7.78
C GLN A 201 -0.94 -7.65 -8.20
N GLU A 202 -0.53 -8.16 -9.37
CA GLU A 202 0.85 -7.99 -9.82
C GLU A 202 1.15 -6.54 -10.24
N ASP A 203 0.18 -5.87 -10.87
CA ASP A 203 0.26 -4.45 -11.23
C ASP A 203 0.43 -3.58 -9.97
N LEU A 204 -0.40 -3.84 -8.96
CA LEU A 204 -0.31 -3.18 -7.65
C LEU A 204 1.05 -3.41 -6.99
N LYS A 205 1.58 -4.63 -7.07
CA LYS A 205 2.88 -4.99 -6.49
C LYS A 205 4.03 -4.25 -7.17
N GLN A 206 4.04 -4.14 -8.49
CA GLN A 206 5.06 -3.38 -9.22
C GLN A 206 4.97 -1.88 -8.91
N ALA A 207 3.76 -1.33 -8.88
CA ALA A 207 3.52 0.07 -8.55
C ALA A 207 4.01 0.41 -7.13
N ARG A 208 3.67 -0.42 -6.14
CA ARG A 208 4.15 -0.28 -4.76
C ARG A 208 5.67 -0.40 -4.68
N ARG A 209 6.26 -1.40 -5.33
CA ARG A 209 7.71 -1.60 -5.37
C ARG A 209 8.43 -0.35 -5.88
N ARG A 210 7.89 0.26 -6.94
CA ARG A 210 8.42 1.49 -7.53
C ARG A 210 8.34 2.67 -6.56
N PHE A 211 7.19 2.91 -5.92
CA PHE A 211 7.05 4.05 -5.01
C PHE A 211 7.86 3.90 -3.73
N VAL A 212 7.97 2.68 -3.19
CA VAL A 212 8.89 2.37 -2.10
C VAL A 212 10.33 2.69 -2.53
N TYR A 213 10.74 2.26 -3.72
CA TYR A 213 12.08 2.57 -4.23
C TYR A 213 12.31 4.08 -4.38
N GLU A 214 11.37 4.81 -4.99
CA GLU A 214 11.49 6.28 -5.13
C GLU A 214 11.67 6.95 -3.78
N GLU A 215 10.83 6.61 -2.80
CA GLU A 215 10.88 7.22 -1.46
C GLU A 215 12.25 6.99 -0.81
N PHE A 216 12.74 5.74 -0.82
CA PHE A 216 14.07 5.42 -0.28
C PHE A 216 15.18 6.10 -1.06
N PHE A 217 15.09 6.17 -2.39
CA PHE A 217 16.08 6.83 -3.23
C PHE A 217 16.18 8.32 -2.91
N LEU A 218 15.03 9.01 -2.86
CA LEU A 218 14.97 10.44 -2.53
C LEU A 218 15.45 10.71 -1.10
N PHE A 219 15.09 9.85 -0.14
CA PHE A 219 15.59 9.93 1.22
C PHE A 219 17.12 9.80 1.27
N GLN A 220 17.69 8.79 0.63
CA GLN A 220 19.13 8.60 0.58
C GLN A 220 19.85 9.75 -0.13
N LEU A 221 19.28 10.26 -1.23
CA LEU A 221 19.83 11.40 -1.96
C LEU A 221 19.87 12.65 -1.07
N LYS A 222 18.81 12.92 -0.31
CA LYS A 222 18.79 14.01 0.69
C LYS A 222 19.88 13.81 1.76
N MET A 223 20.00 12.60 2.32
CA MET A 223 21.03 12.29 3.33
C MET A 223 22.45 12.48 2.80
N GLN A 224 22.74 12.02 1.58
CA GLN A 224 24.05 12.22 0.95
C GLN A 224 24.33 13.69 0.66
N THR A 225 23.31 14.45 0.25
CA THR A 225 23.42 15.89 0.02
C THR A 225 23.78 16.62 1.32
N LEU A 226 23.11 16.29 2.43
CA LEU A 226 23.42 16.87 3.75
C LEU A 226 24.84 16.52 4.21
N ARG A 227 25.25 15.25 4.10
CA ARG A 227 26.62 14.82 4.43
C ARG A 227 27.67 15.54 3.60
N LYS A 228 27.41 15.73 2.30
CA LYS A 228 28.29 16.46 1.41
C LYS A 228 28.40 17.93 1.83
N MET A 229 27.27 18.59 2.07
CA MET A 229 27.24 19.98 2.56
C MET A 229 27.98 20.14 3.89
N GLU A 230 27.82 19.21 4.83
CA GLU A 230 28.51 19.25 6.11
C GLU A 230 30.03 19.08 5.96
N ARG A 231 30.48 18.15 5.10
CA ARG A 231 31.89 17.95 4.77
C ARG A 231 32.50 19.15 4.03
N GLU A 232 31.76 19.77 3.12
CA GLU A 232 32.25 20.92 2.33
C GLU A 232 32.26 22.22 3.16
N ASN A 233 31.32 22.39 4.09
CA ASN A 233 31.24 23.58 4.95
C ASN A 233 32.12 23.47 6.19
N SER A 234 32.50 22.26 6.59
CA SER A 234 33.46 22.02 7.65
C SER A 234 34.86 22.01 7.05
N LYS A 235 35.70 23.02 7.34
CA LYS A 235 37.15 22.90 7.08
C LYS A 235 37.67 21.78 7.96
N GLY A 236 37.92 20.60 7.37
CA GLY A 236 38.56 19.50 8.07
C GLY A 236 39.87 19.99 8.70
N THR A 237 40.09 19.66 9.97
CA THR A 237 41.36 19.94 10.64
C THR A 237 42.29 18.77 10.38
N LYS A 238 43.20 18.93 9.42
CA LYS A 238 44.26 17.96 9.20
C LYS A 238 45.10 17.84 10.46
N LYS A 239 45.30 16.61 10.92
CA LYS A 239 46.22 16.31 12.00
C LYS A 239 47.35 15.46 11.44
N GLU A 240 48.56 16.02 11.48
CA GLU A 240 49.76 15.23 11.30
C GLU A 240 50.02 14.46 12.59
N ILE A 241 49.91 13.13 12.52
CA ILE A 241 50.23 12.24 13.62
C ILE A 241 51.69 11.82 13.44
N PRO A 242 52.57 12.10 14.41
CA PRO A 242 53.96 11.64 14.35
C PRO A 242 54.02 10.12 14.21
N SER A 243 54.63 9.63 13.14
CA SER A 243 54.74 8.20 12.85
C SER A 243 55.56 7.44 13.90
N VAL A 244 56.44 8.14 14.61
CA VAL A 244 57.32 7.58 15.65
C VAL A 244 56.53 7.18 16.90
N GLU A 245 55.73 8.09 17.45
CA GLU A 245 54.93 7.82 18.66
C GLU A 245 53.90 6.70 18.44
N LEU A 246 53.33 6.63 17.23
CA LEU A 246 52.42 5.57 16.86
C LEU A 246 53.13 4.21 16.81
N GLN A 247 54.32 4.17 16.20
CA GLN A 247 55.08 2.93 16.08
C GLN A 247 55.57 2.45 17.45
N GLU A 248 56.02 3.36 18.32
CA GLU A 248 56.38 3.06 19.71
C GLU A 248 55.21 2.47 20.49
N PHE A 249 53.99 3.00 20.31
CA PHE A 249 52.79 2.44 20.94
C PHE A 249 52.44 1.03 20.41
N ILE A 250 52.55 0.82 19.09
CA ILE A 250 52.30 -0.49 18.47
C ILE A 250 53.31 -1.52 18.97
N ASP A 251 54.58 -1.15 19.07
CA ASP A 251 55.67 -2.04 19.50
C ASP A 251 55.63 -2.32 21.00
N ALA A 252 54.99 -1.45 21.81
CA ALA A 252 54.75 -1.69 23.23
C ALA A 252 53.64 -2.70 23.52
N LEU A 253 52.85 -3.10 22.52
CA LEU A 253 51.79 -4.09 22.70
C LEU A 253 52.40 -5.50 22.87
N PRO A 254 51.84 -6.35 23.76
CA PRO A 254 52.34 -7.71 23.98
C PRO A 254 52.00 -8.69 22.82
N PHE A 255 51.52 -8.19 21.69
CA PHE A 255 51.12 -8.96 20.52
C PHE A 255 51.27 -8.13 19.24
N PRO A 256 51.55 -8.76 18.09
CA PRO A 256 51.54 -8.07 16.81
C PRO A 256 50.11 -7.77 16.36
N LEU A 257 49.92 -6.63 15.68
CA LEU A 257 48.64 -6.34 15.04
C LEU A 257 48.34 -7.34 13.92
N THR A 258 47.09 -7.77 13.86
CA THR A 258 46.56 -8.54 12.73
C THR A 258 46.53 -7.70 11.45
N GLY A 259 46.47 -8.35 10.30
CA GLY A 259 46.36 -7.66 9.01
C GLY A 259 45.10 -6.78 8.89
N ALA A 260 44.01 -7.14 9.56
CA ALA A 260 42.81 -6.31 9.63
C ALA A 260 43.01 -5.06 10.50
N GLN A 261 43.65 -5.19 11.66
CA GLN A 261 43.96 -4.07 12.55
C GLN A 261 44.91 -3.07 11.88
N ARG A 262 45.97 -3.55 11.21
CA ARG A 262 46.91 -2.67 10.49
C ARG A 262 46.20 -1.85 9.40
N ARG A 263 45.33 -2.49 8.62
CA ARG A 263 44.51 -1.82 7.59
C ARG A 263 43.63 -0.72 8.17
N VAL A 264 42.96 -0.98 9.31
CA VAL A 264 42.09 0.00 9.96
C VAL A 264 42.91 1.18 10.51
N VAL A 265 44.10 0.93 11.08
CA VAL A 265 45.01 2.00 11.51
C VAL A 265 45.39 2.89 10.32
N ASP A 266 45.77 2.30 9.19
CA ASP A 266 46.13 3.04 7.98
C ASP A 266 44.94 3.84 7.43
N GLU A 267 43.72 3.28 7.44
CA GLU A 267 42.50 3.97 7.04
C GLU A 267 42.20 5.19 7.93
N ILE A 268 42.34 5.06 9.25
CA ILE A 268 42.13 6.16 10.21
C ILE A 268 43.17 7.26 10.01
N LEU A 269 44.46 6.91 9.89
CA LEU A 269 45.52 7.89 9.67
C LEU A 269 45.30 8.67 8.36
N LYS A 270 44.87 7.98 7.31
CA LYS A 270 44.55 8.60 6.03
C LYS A 270 43.35 9.54 6.12
N ASP A 271 42.30 9.16 6.84
CA ASP A 271 41.11 9.99 7.06
C ASP A 271 41.43 11.23 7.93
N MET A 272 42.31 11.11 8.92
CA MET A 272 42.73 12.22 9.80
C MET A 272 43.69 13.23 9.14
N THR A 273 44.38 12.83 8.05
CA THR A 273 45.35 13.66 7.33
C THR A 273 44.77 14.32 6.07
N SER A 274 43.59 13.89 5.60
CA SER A 274 42.89 14.43 4.42
C SER A 274 41.94 15.57 4.77
#